data_AF-A0A660TKL7-F1
#
_entry.id   AF-A0A660TKL7-F1
#
_cell.length_a   1.000
_cell.length_b   1.000
_cell.length_c   1.000
_cell.angle_alpha   90.00
_cell.angle_beta   90.00
_cell.angle_gamma   90.00
#
_symmetry.space_group_name_H-M   'P 1'
#
loop_
_entity.id
_entity.type
_entity.pdbx_description
1 polymer ?
#
loop_
_entity_poly.entity_id
_entity_poly.type
_entity_poly.pdbx_seq_one_letter_code
_entity_poly.pdbx_strand_id
1 'polypeptide(L)'
;MATRMVKGADAPIIDHEVIYQLISAAAPVEGRLDEILAKARELKGLSNAEAAELLSIENPDSVESILQTAAYVKMEIYGRRMVLFAPLYAGNRCANECLYCGFRSGNKDIHRVTLNKLQLEEETRALLKQGHKRVLLLAGETGHYGVDFMMDALETIYAVDEKGARVRRINLEVAPMSVEDFRTLKTGGIGTYTCFQETYDPLLYKKYHLSGPKADYDYRLSVMDRAMEGGIDDVGMGVLFGLAPWKQEVLSLLDHSRYLDERWGCGPHTLSVPRLEPAPGAPVANAIPHPVSDAQFRLLVAVLRLTLPYTGIILSTRESKQMRDDLFRYGVSQASAGSRTTPGGYSEEAGSEFTHSQFSLADHRTLHEVVSDMVDGGFVPSFCTGCYRKGRTGADFMDLAKPGLIKSYCLPNGLTSFAEYLEDYADDGLKKKGYALIGTLKAETLEDSVRERIEAGVSGI
;
A
#
# COMPACT_ATOMS: atom_id res chain seq x y z
N MET A 1 11.75 11.99 26.83
CA MET A 1 11.73 12.84 25.62
C MET A 1 13.14 12.86 25.05
N ALA A 2 13.41 12.02 24.04
CA ALA A 2 14.65 12.15 23.28
C ALA A 2 14.54 13.43 22.45
N THR A 3 15.54 14.30 22.54
CA THR A 3 15.66 15.52 21.73
C THR A 3 15.57 15.13 20.26
N ARG A 4 14.47 15.47 19.58
CA ARG A 4 14.34 15.27 18.12
C ARG A 4 15.46 16.05 17.46
N MET A 5 16.47 15.36 16.91
CA MET A 5 17.37 15.96 15.94
C MET A 5 16.55 16.20 14.69
N VAL A 6 16.02 17.41 14.54
CA VAL A 6 15.38 17.84 13.30
C VAL A 6 16.50 18.06 12.30
N LYS A 7 16.53 17.28 11.21
CA LYS A 7 17.38 17.60 10.05
C LYS A 7 17.16 19.07 9.69
N GLY A 8 18.24 19.84 9.53
CA GLY A 8 18.15 21.26 9.15
C GLY A 8 17.34 21.44 7.87
N ALA A 9 16.74 22.61 7.65
CA ALA A 9 15.89 22.89 6.48
C ALA A 9 16.55 22.59 5.12
N ASP A 10 17.89 22.56 5.08
CA ASP A 10 18.72 22.30 3.90
C ASP A 10 19.20 20.84 3.76
N ALA A 11 18.82 19.94 4.67
CA ALA A 11 19.22 18.54 4.59
C ALA A 11 18.51 17.84 3.41
N PRO A 12 19.22 17.01 2.62
CA PRO A 12 18.61 16.32 1.50
C PRO A 12 17.56 15.30 1.96
N ILE A 13 16.51 15.11 1.15
CA ILE A 13 15.48 14.08 1.36
C ILE A 13 16.13 12.69 1.41
N ILE A 14 17.09 12.45 0.50
CA ILE A 14 17.88 11.22 0.40
C ILE A 14 19.36 11.58 0.42
N ASP A 15 20.10 11.00 1.35
CA ASP A 15 21.56 11.08 1.35
C ASP A 15 22.15 9.90 0.56
N HIS A 16 22.31 10.08 -0.75
CA HIS A 16 22.83 9.02 -1.63
C HIS A 16 24.21 8.52 -1.22
N GLU A 17 25.09 9.38 -0.69
CA GLU A 17 26.42 8.97 -0.25
C GLU A 17 26.34 8.00 0.93
N VAL A 18 25.53 8.33 1.94
CA VAL A 18 25.26 7.44 3.07
C VAL A 18 24.62 6.12 2.60
N ILE A 19 23.65 6.18 1.68
CA ILE A 19 23.04 4.96 1.13
C ILE A 19 24.08 4.09 0.43
N TYR A 20 24.97 4.64 -0.40
CA TYR A 20 26.02 3.87 -1.08
C TYR A 20 27.01 3.23 -0.10
N GLN A 21 27.36 3.93 0.98
CA GLN A 21 28.18 3.37 2.04
C GLN A 21 27.48 2.20 2.74
N LEU A 22 26.17 2.33 3.03
CA LEU A 22 25.38 1.30 3.71
C LEU A 22 25.13 0.07 2.84
N ILE A 23 25.00 0.19 1.51
CA ILE A 23 24.84 -0.97 0.62
C ILE A 23 26.05 -1.91 0.69
N SER A 24 27.23 -1.36 1.01
CA SER A 24 28.46 -2.14 1.18
C SER A 24 28.58 -2.78 2.56
N ALA A 25 27.56 -2.66 3.42
CA ALA A 25 27.56 -3.27 4.74
C ALA A 25 27.69 -4.79 4.63
N ALA A 26 28.65 -5.33 5.39
CA ALA A 26 28.79 -6.76 5.57
C ALA A 26 27.57 -7.34 6.31
N ALA A 27 27.29 -8.62 6.09
CA ALA A 27 26.34 -9.34 6.92
C ALA A 27 26.76 -9.25 8.41
N PRO A 28 25.80 -9.22 9.34
CA PRO A 28 26.11 -9.11 10.76
C PRO A 28 26.99 -10.28 11.23
N VAL A 29 27.98 -9.95 12.06
CA VAL A 29 28.85 -10.94 12.71
C VAL A 29 28.08 -11.77 13.75
N GLU A 30 28.67 -12.85 14.26
CA GLU A 30 28.03 -13.73 15.25
C GLU A 30 27.48 -12.93 16.45
N GLY A 31 26.23 -13.21 16.85
CA GLY A 31 25.51 -12.49 17.92
C GLY A 31 24.85 -11.17 17.50
N ARG A 32 25.36 -10.47 16.48
CA ARG A 32 24.82 -9.18 16.02
C ARG A 32 23.41 -9.30 15.44
N LEU A 33 23.11 -10.39 14.73
CA LEU A 33 21.76 -10.66 14.23
C LEU A 33 20.75 -10.71 15.38
N ASP A 34 21.06 -11.45 16.45
CA ASP A 34 20.16 -11.62 17.59
C ASP A 34 19.88 -10.29 18.30
N GLU A 35 20.88 -9.41 18.40
CA GLU A 35 20.71 -8.05 18.93
C GLU A 35 19.72 -7.23 18.09
N ILE A 36 19.89 -7.23 16.76
CA ILE A 36 19.00 -6.50 15.85
C ILE A 36 17.57 -7.05 15.94
N LEU A 37 17.40 -8.37 15.96
CA LEU A 37 16.09 -9.01 16.07
C LEU A 37 15.44 -8.75 17.43
N ALA A 38 16.21 -8.77 18.53
CA ALA A 38 15.71 -8.42 19.85
C ALA A 38 15.22 -6.97 19.91
N LYS A 39 16.00 -6.03 19.35
CA LYS A 39 15.59 -4.63 19.21
C LYS A 39 14.31 -4.48 18.37
N ALA A 40 14.20 -5.20 17.26
CA ALA A 40 13.02 -5.13 16.41
C ALA A 40 11.73 -5.58 17.14
N ARG A 41 11.85 -6.55 18.06
CA ARG A 41 10.74 -7.02 18.91
C ARG A 41 10.26 -5.98 19.93
N GLU A 42 11.03 -4.92 20.19
CA GLU A 42 10.56 -3.79 20.99
C GLU A 42 9.57 -2.88 20.24
N LEU A 43 9.33 -3.13 18.95
CA LEU A 43 8.37 -2.38 18.11
C LEU A 43 8.71 -0.90 17.96
N LYS A 44 9.98 -0.51 18.13
CA LYS A 44 10.46 0.88 17.99
C LYS A 44 11.15 1.18 16.65
N GLY A 45 11.19 0.19 15.77
CA GLY A 45 11.85 0.28 14.48
C GLY A 45 13.36 0.09 14.55
N LEU A 46 13.98 0.07 13.37
CA LEU A 46 15.42 -0.12 13.18
C LEU A 46 16.03 1.11 12.48
N SER A 47 17.33 1.28 12.65
CA SER A 47 18.12 2.24 11.88
C SER A 47 18.39 1.76 10.46
N ASN A 48 18.83 2.66 9.56
CA ASN A 48 19.19 2.27 8.20
C ASN A 48 20.42 1.37 8.15
N ALA A 49 21.36 1.55 9.09
CA ALA A 49 22.51 0.66 9.22
C ALA A 49 22.09 -0.76 9.58
N GLU A 50 21.23 -0.93 10.60
CA GLU A 50 20.71 -2.25 10.98
C GLU A 50 19.88 -2.88 9.85
N ALA A 51 19.05 -2.09 9.15
CA ALA A 51 18.33 -2.57 7.98
C ALA A 51 19.31 -3.04 6.87
N ALA A 52 20.39 -2.32 6.62
CA ALA A 52 21.40 -2.69 5.64
C ALA A 52 22.10 -4.02 6.01
N GLU A 53 22.46 -4.20 7.28
CA GLU A 53 23.01 -5.46 7.81
C GLU A 53 22.04 -6.63 7.53
N LEU A 54 20.74 -6.46 7.79
CA LEU A 54 19.73 -7.51 7.54
C LEU A 54 19.56 -7.81 6.03
N LEU A 55 19.58 -6.79 5.17
CA LEU A 55 19.47 -6.95 3.72
C LEU A 55 20.68 -7.65 3.11
N SER A 56 21.82 -7.67 3.81
CA SER A 56 23.05 -8.37 3.41
C SER A 56 23.08 -9.86 3.79
N ILE A 57 22.07 -10.36 4.51
CA ILE A 57 21.99 -11.77 4.90
C ILE A 57 21.43 -12.61 3.74
N GLU A 58 22.16 -13.67 3.39
CA GLU A 58 21.75 -14.65 2.37
C GLU A 58 21.59 -16.08 2.94
N ASN A 59 22.09 -16.33 4.15
CA ASN A 59 21.96 -17.64 4.79
C ASN A 59 20.48 -17.95 5.12
N PRO A 60 19.94 -19.11 4.72
CA PRO A 60 18.52 -19.45 4.91
C PRO A 60 18.03 -19.44 6.37
N ASP A 61 18.82 -19.93 7.32
CA ASP A 61 18.41 -20.00 8.74
C ASP A 61 18.32 -18.61 9.37
N SER A 62 19.27 -17.73 9.01
CA SER A 62 19.23 -16.32 9.40
C SER A 62 18.05 -15.59 8.75
N VAL A 63 17.77 -15.83 7.46
CA VAL A 63 16.59 -15.26 6.77
C VAL A 63 15.31 -15.71 7.44
N GLU A 64 15.18 -17.00 7.80
CA GLU A 64 14.02 -17.51 8.52
C GLU A 64 13.83 -16.82 9.88
N SER A 65 14.91 -16.58 10.61
CA SER A 65 14.87 -15.85 11.88
C SER A 65 14.36 -14.40 11.72
N ILE A 66 14.73 -13.74 10.61
CA ILE A 66 14.22 -12.42 10.25
C ILE A 66 12.72 -12.50 9.92
N LEU A 67 12.30 -13.47 9.11
CA LEU A 67 10.90 -13.67 8.73
C LEU A 67 10.01 -13.93 9.95
N GLN A 68 10.42 -14.81 10.86
CA GLN A 68 9.68 -15.10 12.09
C GLN A 68 9.59 -13.89 13.01
N THR A 69 10.65 -13.09 13.10
CA THR A 69 10.61 -11.83 13.86
C THR A 69 9.66 -10.82 13.20
N ALA A 70 9.61 -10.77 11.87
CA ALA A 70 8.68 -9.89 11.16
C ALA A 70 7.22 -10.33 11.32
N ALA A 71 6.96 -11.65 11.35
CA ALA A 71 5.66 -12.21 11.69
C ALA A 71 5.21 -11.81 13.10
N TYR A 72 6.12 -11.88 14.09
CA TYR A 72 5.85 -11.40 15.45
C TYR A 72 5.48 -9.91 15.45
N VAL A 73 6.29 -9.04 14.85
CA VAL A 73 6.02 -7.58 14.79
C VAL A 73 4.69 -7.31 14.11
N LYS A 74 4.39 -8.00 13.00
CA LYS A 74 3.10 -7.88 12.32
C LYS A 74 1.94 -8.29 13.24
N MET A 75 2.07 -9.40 13.95
CA MET A 75 1.02 -9.92 14.85
C MET A 75 0.78 -9.02 16.06
N GLU A 76 1.82 -8.38 16.60
CA GLU A 76 1.69 -7.44 17.70
C GLU A 76 0.96 -6.15 17.30
N ILE A 77 1.15 -5.67 16.06
CA ILE A 77 0.61 -4.38 15.63
C ILE A 77 -0.69 -4.51 14.84
N TYR A 78 -0.71 -5.40 13.85
CA TYR A 78 -1.84 -5.59 12.93
C TYR A 78 -2.66 -6.82 13.28
N GLY A 79 -2.07 -7.80 13.97
CA GLY A 79 -2.68 -9.10 14.22
C GLY A 79 -2.95 -9.87 12.92
N ARG A 80 -4.01 -10.67 12.96
CA ARG A 80 -4.50 -11.44 11.81
C ARG A 80 -5.29 -10.58 10.81
N ARG A 81 -5.48 -9.29 11.08
CA ARG A 81 -6.25 -8.39 10.20
C ARG A 81 -5.50 -8.10 8.90
N MET A 82 -6.22 -8.15 7.79
CA MET A 82 -5.76 -7.73 6.46
C MET A 82 -6.78 -6.77 5.85
N VAL A 83 -6.38 -5.53 5.57
CA VAL A 83 -7.29 -4.55 4.97
C VAL A 83 -7.39 -4.79 3.45
N LEU A 84 -8.61 -4.89 2.93
CA LEU A 84 -8.85 -5.08 1.50
C LEU A 84 -9.34 -3.80 0.83
N PHE A 85 -8.87 -3.57 -0.40
CA PHE A 85 -9.30 -2.48 -1.27
C PHE A 85 -9.29 -2.94 -2.74
N ALA A 86 -9.80 -2.10 -3.64
CA ALA A 86 -9.67 -2.31 -5.08
C ALA A 86 -9.12 -1.05 -5.77
N PRO A 87 -8.25 -1.20 -6.78
CA PRO A 87 -7.87 -0.09 -7.65
C PRO A 87 -9.01 0.24 -8.62
N LEU A 88 -9.33 1.52 -8.80
CA LEU A 88 -10.28 2.02 -9.78
C LEU A 88 -9.54 2.99 -10.72
N TYR A 89 -9.38 2.60 -11.98
CA TYR A 89 -8.69 3.42 -12.97
C TYR A 89 -9.68 4.37 -13.65
N ALA A 90 -9.62 5.66 -13.32
CA ALA A 90 -10.46 6.68 -13.95
C ALA A 90 -10.06 7.00 -15.39
N GLY A 91 -8.80 6.72 -15.75
CA GLY A 91 -8.34 6.89 -17.13
C GLY A 91 -6.87 6.52 -17.34
N ASN A 92 -6.52 6.23 -18.59
CA ASN A 92 -5.18 5.74 -18.97
C ASN A 92 -4.44 6.70 -19.93
N ARG A 93 -4.92 7.93 -20.12
CA ARG A 93 -4.17 8.95 -20.89
C ARG A 93 -2.96 9.42 -20.10
N CYS A 94 -1.80 9.45 -20.74
CA CYS A 94 -0.57 9.87 -20.08
C CYS A 94 0.31 10.64 -21.07
N ALA A 95 0.87 11.76 -20.61
CA ALA A 95 1.86 12.55 -21.32
C ALA A 95 3.27 11.96 -21.18
N ASN A 96 3.50 11.16 -20.13
CA ASN A 96 4.83 10.66 -19.82
C ASN A 96 5.26 9.47 -20.66
N GLU A 97 6.57 9.36 -20.82
CA GLU A 97 7.24 8.34 -21.60
C GLU A 97 8.07 7.42 -20.67
N CYS A 98 7.35 6.66 -19.83
CA CYS A 98 7.93 5.73 -18.85
C CYS A 98 8.15 4.35 -19.48
N LEU A 99 9.40 3.93 -19.64
CA LEU A 99 9.73 2.72 -20.43
C LEU A 99 9.21 1.39 -19.85
N TYR A 100 8.76 1.39 -18.60
CA TYR A 100 8.24 0.22 -17.88
C TYR A 100 6.70 0.17 -17.82
N CYS A 101 5.99 1.18 -18.33
CA CYS A 101 4.55 1.32 -18.13
C CYS A 101 3.77 1.15 -19.43
N GLY A 102 2.71 0.33 -19.41
CA GLY A 102 1.83 0.16 -20.58
C GLY A 102 1.09 1.44 -20.98
N PHE A 103 0.91 2.40 -20.07
CA PHE A 103 0.23 3.67 -20.34
C PHE A 103 1.14 4.76 -20.91
N ARG A 104 2.44 4.50 -21.14
CA ARG A 104 3.37 5.48 -21.71
C ARG A 104 2.85 6.11 -23.00
N SER A 105 3.15 7.39 -23.23
CA SER A 105 2.62 8.19 -24.35
C SER A 105 3.03 7.64 -25.73
N GLY A 106 4.18 6.97 -25.81
CA GLY A 106 4.67 6.29 -26.99
C GLY A 106 4.05 4.92 -27.27
N ASN A 107 3.22 4.37 -26.37
CA ASN A 107 2.43 3.18 -26.68
C ASN A 107 1.21 3.62 -27.53
N LYS A 108 1.20 3.23 -28.81
CA LYS A 108 0.15 3.57 -29.79
C LYS A 108 -0.89 2.46 -29.96
N ASP A 109 -0.60 1.27 -29.46
CA ASP A 109 -1.49 0.11 -29.56
C ASP A 109 -2.56 0.10 -28.45
N ILE A 110 -2.39 0.94 -27.41
CA ILE A 110 -3.35 1.09 -26.31
C ILE A 110 -4.49 2.06 -26.68
N HIS A 111 -5.73 1.63 -26.43
CA HIS A 111 -6.90 2.50 -26.50
C HIS A 111 -6.96 3.46 -25.31
N ARG A 112 -7.13 4.75 -25.59
CA ARG A 112 -7.07 5.82 -24.59
C ARG A 112 -8.45 6.16 -24.04
N VAL A 113 -8.71 5.73 -22.81
CA VAL A 113 -9.99 5.88 -22.11
C VAL A 113 -9.85 6.88 -20.96
N THR A 114 -10.85 7.76 -20.86
CA THR A 114 -11.18 8.52 -19.65
C THR A 114 -12.62 8.19 -19.34
N LEU A 115 -12.89 7.69 -18.13
CA LEU A 115 -14.24 7.40 -17.70
C LEU A 115 -15.01 8.71 -17.49
N ASN A 116 -16.23 8.76 -18.03
CA ASN A 116 -17.17 9.82 -17.70
C ASN A 116 -17.84 9.53 -16.35
N LYS A 117 -18.67 10.47 -15.87
CA LYS A 117 -19.38 10.36 -14.60
C LYS A 117 -20.22 9.07 -14.49
N LEU A 118 -21.03 8.75 -15.50
CA LEU A 118 -21.89 7.56 -15.51
C LEU A 118 -21.05 6.27 -15.43
N GLN A 119 -19.95 6.20 -16.17
CA GLN A 119 -19.05 5.05 -16.16
C GLN A 119 -18.35 4.91 -14.81
N LEU A 120 -17.93 6.02 -14.17
CA LEU A 120 -17.38 5.98 -12.81
C LEU A 120 -18.42 5.49 -11.79
N GLU A 121 -19.67 5.90 -11.92
CA GLU A 121 -20.77 5.40 -11.07
C GLU A 121 -20.99 3.89 -11.25
N GLU A 122 -20.97 3.39 -12.50
CA GLU A 122 -21.12 1.97 -12.82
C GLU A 122 -19.97 1.12 -12.27
N GLU A 123 -18.72 1.55 -12.47
CA GLU A 123 -17.55 0.87 -11.92
C GLU A 123 -17.60 0.85 -10.39
N THR A 124 -17.98 1.97 -9.77
CA THR A 124 -18.13 2.06 -8.31
C THR A 124 -19.22 1.13 -7.81
N ARG A 125 -20.37 1.07 -8.51
CA ARG A 125 -21.46 0.16 -8.20
C ARG A 125 -21.03 -1.31 -8.30
N ALA A 126 -20.27 -1.66 -9.34
CA ALA A 126 -19.72 -3.00 -9.49
C ALA A 126 -18.79 -3.38 -8.32
N LEU A 127 -17.91 -2.48 -7.90
CA LEU A 127 -17.05 -2.67 -6.72
C LEU A 127 -17.86 -2.85 -5.43
N LEU A 128 -18.93 -2.07 -5.24
CA LEU A 128 -19.80 -2.17 -4.07
C LEU A 128 -20.58 -3.48 -4.04
N LYS A 129 -21.06 -3.96 -5.20
CA LYS A 129 -21.71 -5.28 -5.34
C LYS A 129 -20.80 -6.45 -4.98
N GLN A 130 -19.49 -6.31 -5.21
CA GLN A 130 -18.50 -7.31 -4.79
C GLN A 130 -18.23 -7.27 -3.28
N GLY A 131 -18.54 -6.14 -2.63
CA GLY A 131 -18.40 -5.94 -1.19
C GLY A 131 -17.31 -4.95 -0.78
N HIS A 132 -16.57 -4.37 -1.73
CA HIS A 132 -15.56 -3.36 -1.42
C HIS A 132 -16.16 -2.14 -0.71
N LYS A 133 -15.37 -1.53 0.16
CA LYS A 133 -15.69 -0.25 0.84
C LYS A 133 -14.53 0.75 0.78
N ARG A 134 -13.42 0.36 0.16
CA ARG A 134 -12.17 1.12 0.05
C ARG A 134 -11.71 1.06 -1.39
N VAL A 135 -11.46 2.22 -1.96
CA VAL A 135 -11.03 2.38 -3.36
C VAL A 135 -9.68 3.08 -3.37
N LEU A 136 -8.80 2.64 -4.27
CA LEU A 136 -7.62 3.39 -4.69
C LEU A 136 -7.93 3.95 -6.08
N LEU A 137 -8.15 5.26 -6.20
CA LEU A 137 -8.43 5.90 -7.48
C LEU A 137 -7.12 6.23 -8.19
N LEU A 138 -6.99 5.79 -9.44
CA LEU A 138 -5.79 5.99 -10.26
C LEU A 138 -6.12 6.66 -11.59
N ALA A 139 -5.19 7.45 -12.09
CA ALA A 139 -5.21 7.96 -13.45
C ALA A 139 -3.78 8.11 -13.99
N GLY A 140 -3.63 8.22 -15.31
CA GLY A 140 -2.37 8.66 -15.91
C GLY A 140 -2.05 10.13 -15.56
N GLU A 141 -1.03 10.70 -16.20
CA GLU A 141 -0.65 12.11 -15.98
C GLU A 141 -0.85 12.92 -17.26
N THR A 142 -1.81 13.82 -17.26
CA THR A 142 -2.10 14.73 -18.37
C THR A 142 -2.92 15.90 -17.84
N GLY A 143 -3.00 17.01 -18.58
CA GLY A 143 -3.84 18.16 -18.23
C GLY A 143 -5.34 17.84 -18.10
N HIS A 144 -5.80 16.67 -18.58
CA HIS A 144 -7.18 16.21 -18.38
C HIS A 144 -7.46 15.70 -16.95
N TYR A 145 -6.42 15.35 -16.20
CA TYR A 145 -6.53 14.70 -14.89
C TYR A 145 -6.00 15.61 -13.77
N GLY A 146 -6.24 16.91 -13.91
CA GLY A 146 -5.94 17.91 -12.90
C GLY A 146 -6.86 17.82 -11.68
N VAL A 147 -6.72 18.78 -10.75
CA VAL A 147 -7.44 18.78 -9.47
C VAL A 147 -8.96 18.77 -9.65
N ASP A 148 -9.50 19.52 -10.61
CA ASP A 148 -10.95 19.58 -10.85
C ASP A 148 -11.53 18.21 -11.23
N PHE A 149 -10.86 17.50 -12.14
CA PHE A 149 -11.26 16.14 -12.52
C PHE A 149 -11.21 15.18 -11.32
N MET A 150 -10.19 15.31 -10.47
CA MET A 150 -10.08 14.47 -9.27
C MET A 150 -11.19 14.77 -8.27
N MET A 151 -11.55 16.04 -8.07
CA MET A 151 -12.65 16.44 -7.20
C MET A 151 -14.00 15.91 -7.72
N ASP A 152 -14.26 16.04 -9.03
CA ASP A 152 -15.46 15.50 -9.66
C ASP A 152 -15.54 13.97 -9.52
N ALA A 153 -14.42 13.27 -9.70
CA ALA A 153 -14.35 11.82 -9.53
C ALA A 153 -14.58 11.41 -8.06
N LEU A 154 -13.99 12.12 -7.10
CA LEU A 154 -14.19 11.89 -5.66
C LEU A 154 -15.66 12.07 -5.27
N GLU A 155 -16.27 13.19 -5.68
CA GLU A 155 -17.69 13.46 -5.42
C GLU A 155 -18.57 12.36 -6.01
N THR A 156 -18.30 11.98 -7.26
CA THR A 156 -19.04 10.91 -7.95
C THR A 156 -18.95 9.59 -7.19
N ILE A 157 -17.74 9.14 -6.83
CA ILE A 157 -17.54 7.84 -6.16
C ILE A 157 -18.15 7.84 -4.75
N TYR A 158 -18.02 8.93 -4.00
CA TYR A 158 -18.62 9.02 -2.65
C TYR A 158 -20.15 9.12 -2.68
N ALA A 159 -20.74 9.64 -3.76
CA ALA A 159 -22.20 9.75 -3.91
C ALA A 159 -22.89 8.43 -4.25
N VAL A 160 -22.18 7.43 -4.78
CA VAL A 160 -22.77 6.15 -5.16
C VAL A 160 -23.23 5.38 -3.92
N ASP A 161 -24.53 5.05 -3.92
CA ASP A 161 -25.19 4.18 -2.96
C ASP A 161 -25.69 2.94 -3.72
N GLU A 162 -25.17 1.76 -3.34
CA GLU A 162 -25.64 0.48 -3.85
C GLU A 162 -26.31 -0.28 -2.71
N LYS A 163 -27.64 -0.14 -2.61
CA LYS A 163 -28.48 -0.78 -1.58
C LYS A 163 -27.96 -0.51 -0.14
N GLY A 164 -27.58 0.74 0.14
CA GLY A 164 -27.02 1.16 1.43
C GLY A 164 -25.51 0.94 1.58
N ALA A 165 -24.86 0.20 0.68
CA ALA A 165 -23.41 0.11 0.62
C ALA A 165 -22.82 1.36 -0.06
N ARG A 166 -21.75 1.90 0.52
CA ARG A 166 -21.03 3.07 0.00
C ARG A 166 -19.53 2.89 0.11
N VAL A 167 -18.78 3.60 -0.74
CA VAL A 167 -17.33 3.74 -0.56
C VAL A 167 -17.08 4.61 0.68
N ARG A 168 -16.26 4.10 1.59
CA ARG A 168 -16.02 4.71 2.92
C ARG A 168 -14.65 5.37 3.03
N ARG A 169 -13.76 5.15 2.05
CA ARG A 169 -12.43 5.78 1.92
C ARG A 169 -11.93 5.64 0.49
N ILE A 170 -11.51 6.76 -0.09
CA ILE A 170 -10.81 6.80 -1.38
C ILE A 170 -9.38 7.25 -1.14
N ASN A 171 -8.41 6.39 -1.46
CA ASN A 171 -7.02 6.79 -1.60
C ASN A 171 -6.80 7.27 -3.04
N LEU A 172 -5.88 8.20 -3.26
CA LEU A 172 -5.49 8.67 -4.59
C LEU A 172 -4.09 8.19 -4.92
N GLU A 173 -3.89 7.56 -6.08
CA GLU A 173 -2.58 7.29 -6.66
C GLU A 173 -2.47 8.01 -8.01
N VAL A 174 -2.02 9.25 -7.96
CA VAL A 174 -1.91 10.16 -9.11
C VAL A 174 -0.57 10.87 -9.10
N ALA A 175 -0.26 11.52 -10.22
CA ALA A 175 0.98 12.26 -10.40
C ALA A 175 1.16 13.39 -9.36
N PRO A 176 2.39 13.91 -9.21
CA PRO A 176 2.65 15.06 -8.36
C PRO A 176 1.81 16.28 -8.72
N MET A 177 1.29 16.96 -7.69
CA MET A 177 0.50 18.18 -7.82
C MET A 177 1.11 19.34 -7.01
N SER A 178 0.54 20.54 -7.17
CA SER A 178 0.92 21.71 -6.38
C SER A 178 0.39 21.63 -4.95
N VAL A 179 0.93 22.46 -4.05
CA VAL A 179 0.44 22.59 -2.66
C VAL A 179 -1.03 23.04 -2.66
N GLU A 180 -1.39 23.97 -3.55
CA GLU A 180 -2.74 24.49 -3.72
C GLU A 180 -3.71 23.40 -4.17
N ASP A 181 -3.32 22.57 -5.13
CA ASP A 181 -4.12 21.42 -5.57
C ASP A 181 -4.31 20.43 -4.43
N PHE A 182 -3.27 20.13 -3.66
CA PHE A 182 -3.39 19.25 -2.49
C PHE A 182 -4.29 19.84 -1.40
N ARG A 183 -4.25 21.17 -1.21
CA ARG A 183 -5.14 21.87 -0.29
C ARG A 183 -6.60 21.75 -0.75
N THR A 184 -6.85 21.81 -2.06
CA THR A 184 -8.17 21.52 -2.64
C THR A 184 -8.56 20.05 -2.46
N LEU A 185 -7.67 19.10 -2.76
CA LEU A 185 -7.92 17.65 -2.59
C LEU A 185 -8.25 17.27 -1.14
N LYS A 186 -7.64 17.94 -0.15
CA LYS A 186 -7.98 17.75 1.27
C LYS A 186 -9.46 18.04 1.54
N THR A 187 -10.05 19.02 0.87
CA THR A 187 -11.49 19.33 1.01
C THR A 187 -12.38 18.24 0.42
N GLY A 188 -11.90 17.48 -0.56
CA GLY A 188 -12.58 16.32 -1.16
C GLY A 188 -12.60 15.07 -0.27
N GLY A 189 -11.99 15.12 0.92
CA GLY A 189 -12.03 14.02 1.88
C GLY A 189 -11.29 12.77 1.40
N ILE A 190 -10.12 12.94 0.78
CA ILE A 190 -9.26 11.80 0.43
C ILE A 190 -8.73 11.11 1.69
N GLY A 191 -8.51 9.81 1.59
CA GLY A 191 -7.84 9.00 2.59
C GLY A 191 -6.33 9.23 2.54
N THR A 192 -5.63 8.48 1.69
CA THR A 192 -4.17 8.59 1.52
C THR A 192 -3.84 9.12 0.13
N TYR A 193 -2.96 10.11 0.03
CA TYR A 193 -2.28 10.44 -1.22
C TYR A 193 -1.07 9.52 -1.41
N THR A 194 -1.02 8.82 -2.53
CA THR A 194 0.00 7.82 -2.84
C THR A 194 0.77 8.24 -4.08
N CYS A 195 2.10 8.23 -4.01
CA CYS A 195 2.96 8.45 -5.15
C CYS A 195 4.22 7.61 -5.01
N PHE A 196 4.51 6.77 -5.99
CA PHE A 196 5.72 5.96 -5.97
C PHE A 196 6.90 6.80 -6.44
N GLN A 197 8.04 6.71 -5.77
CA GLN A 197 9.27 7.29 -6.34
C GLN A 197 9.70 6.51 -7.59
N GLU A 198 9.22 5.27 -7.75
CA GLU A 198 9.59 4.31 -8.80
C GLU A 198 11.01 3.78 -8.61
N THR A 199 11.99 4.68 -8.66
CA THR A 199 13.39 4.43 -8.34
C THR A 199 14.01 5.67 -7.71
N TYR A 200 14.72 5.48 -6.59
CA TYR A 200 15.47 6.54 -5.93
C TYR A 200 16.83 6.79 -6.59
N ASP A 201 17.28 5.97 -7.54
CA ASP A 201 18.52 6.26 -8.26
C ASP A 201 18.26 7.34 -9.33
N PRO A 202 18.86 8.54 -9.25
CA PRO A 202 18.56 9.63 -10.16
C PRO A 202 19.00 9.35 -11.61
N LEU A 203 20.06 8.55 -11.81
CA LEU A 203 20.53 8.19 -13.15
C LEU A 203 19.58 7.17 -13.81
N LEU A 204 19.13 6.18 -13.05
CA LEU A 204 18.15 5.21 -13.51
C LEU A 204 16.76 5.86 -13.67
N TYR A 205 16.38 6.78 -12.79
CA TYR A 205 15.14 7.54 -12.93
C TYR A 205 15.14 8.29 -14.27
N LYS A 206 16.19 9.05 -14.58
CA LYS A 206 16.33 9.75 -15.87
C LYS A 206 16.32 8.79 -17.06
N LYS A 207 16.93 7.61 -16.92
CA LYS A 207 16.94 6.57 -17.96
C LYS A 207 15.54 6.03 -18.27
N TYR A 208 14.68 5.87 -17.26
CA TYR A 208 13.37 5.26 -17.44
C TYR A 208 12.23 6.25 -17.72
N HIS A 209 12.40 7.53 -17.39
CA HIS A 209 11.42 8.59 -17.58
C HIS A 209 11.89 9.56 -18.67
N LEU A 210 11.67 9.22 -19.95
CA LEU A 210 12.31 9.92 -21.07
C LEU A 210 11.75 11.32 -21.34
N SER A 211 10.45 11.52 -21.11
CA SER A 211 9.77 12.79 -21.34
C SER A 211 8.44 12.89 -20.57
N GLY A 212 7.87 14.08 -20.56
CA GLY A 212 6.69 14.46 -19.76
C GLY A 212 7.08 15.01 -18.38
N PRO A 213 6.11 15.52 -17.60
CA PRO A 213 6.41 16.15 -16.31
C PRO A 213 7.06 15.19 -15.31
N LYS A 214 6.78 13.89 -15.40
CA LYS A 214 7.40 12.86 -14.54
C LYS A 214 8.92 12.75 -14.72
N ALA A 215 9.52 13.27 -15.80
CA ALA A 215 10.97 13.25 -15.98
C ALA A 215 11.72 14.11 -14.95
N ASP A 216 11.03 15.03 -14.27
CA ASP A 216 11.59 15.83 -13.19
C ASP A 216 11.69 15.00 -11.89
N TYR A 217 12.92 14.56 -11.59
CA TYR A 217 13.22 13.75 -10.41
C TYR A 217 12.97 14.50 -9.10
N ASP A 218 13.43 15.74 -8.99
CA ASP A 218 13.34 16.52 -7.74
C ASP A 218 11.89 16.92 -7.45
N TYR A 219 11.12 17.26 -8.49
CA TYR A 219 9.70 17.52 -8.36
C TYR A 219 8.94 16.26 -7.90
N ARG A 220 9.30 15.08 -8.41
CA ARG A 220 8.73 13.80 -7.95
C ARG A 220 9.11 13.50 -6.50
N LEU A 221 10.39 13.62 -6.15
CA LEU A 221 10.92 13.26 -4.84
C LEU A 221 10.30 14.10 -3.71
N SER A 222 10.15 15.40 -3.95
CA SER A 222 9.59 16.37 -2.99
C SER A 222 8.06 16.39 -2.91
N VAL A 223 7.35 15.51 -3.63
CA VAL A 223 5.87 15.55 -3.68
C VAL A 223 5.22 15.31 -2.31
N MET A 224 5.82 14.47 -1.47
CA MET A 224 5.27 14.17 -0.15
C MET A 224 5.29 15.39 0.77
N ASP A 225 6.33 16.23 0.67
CA ASP A 225 6.38 17.52 1.36
C ASP A 225 5.24 18.42 0.90
N ARG A 226 5.01 18.54 -0.42
CA ARG A 226 3.91 19.36 -0.94
C ARG A 226 2.53 18.86 -0.53
N ALA A 227 2.34 17.55 -0.49
CA ALA A 227 1.09 16.94 -0.04
C ALA A 227 0.82 17.25 1.44
N MET A 228 1.84 17.09 2.30
CA MET A 228 1.75 17.40 3.72
C MET A 228 1.58 18.90 3.99
N GLU A 229 2.24 19.76 3.23
CA GLU A 229 2.04 21.22 3.26
C GLU A 229 0.62 21.63 2.83
N GLY A 230 0.05 20.90 1.88
CA GLY A 230 -1.35 21.02 1.46
C GLY A 230 -2.35 20.49 2.48
N GLY A 231 -1.90 19.90 3.59
CA GLY A 231 -2.74 19.39 4.68
C GLY A 231 -3.11 17.90 4.55
N ILE A 232 -2.49 17.16 3.63
CA ILE A 232 -2.66 15.71 3.51
C ILE A 232 -1.70 15.04 4.49
N ASP A 233 -2.25 14.50 5.56
CA ASP A 233 -1.56 13.91 6.70
C ASP A 233 -1.28 12.40 6.53
N ASP A 234 -2.11 11.70 5.76
CA ASP A 234 -1.86 10.32 5.35
C ASP A 234 -1.22 10.31 3.93
N VAL A 235 0.08 10.03 3.86
CA VAL A 235 0.79 9.82 2.58
C VAL A 235 1.26 8.37 2.41
N GLY A 236 1.33 7.93 1.16
CA GLY A 236 1.76 6.60 0.75
C GLY A 236 2.94 6.67 -0.21
N MET A 237 4.04 6.01 0.12
CA MET A 237 5.22 5.94 -0.73
C MET A 237 5.37 4.56 -1.36
N GLY A 238 6.18 4.43 -2.40
CA GLY A 238 6.48 3.13 -2.99
C GLY A 238 7.65 3.16 -3.95
N VAL A 239 8.17 1.97 -4.24
CA VAL A 239 9.26 1.69 -5.17
C VAL A 239 8.79 0.63 -6.15
N LEU A 240 9.13 0.79 -7.44
CA LEU A 240 8.91 -0.24 -8.45
C LEU A 240 10.14 -1.17 -8.50
N PHE A 241 10.11 -2.23 -7.70
CA PHE A 241 11.19 -3.20 -7.58
C PHE A 241 11.43 -3.91 -8.92
N GLY A 242 12.64 -3.83 -9.46
CA GLY A 242 12.95 -4.27 -10.82
C GLY A 242 13.69 -3.22 -11.65
N LEU A 243 13.52 -1.94 -11.33
CA LEU A 243 14.16 -0.83 -12.04
C LEU A 243 15.61 -0.58 -11.60
N ALA A 244 15.95 -0.89 -10.36
CA ALA A 244 17.25 -0.61 -9.75
C ALA A 244 17.61 -1.70 -8.72
N PRO A 245 18.86 -1.76 -8.23
CA PRO A 245 19.25 -2.69 -7.18
C PRO A 245 18.36 -2.56 -5.93
N TRP A 246 17.66 -3.64 -5.58
CA TRP A 246 16.61 -3.61 -4.56
C TRP A 246 17.07 -3.17 -3.17
N LYS A 247 18.31 -3.48 -2.76
CA LYS A 247 18.85 -3.06 -1.45
C LYS A 247 18.96 -1.53 -1.35
N GLN A 248 19.44 -0.89 -2.41
CA GLN A 248 19.53 0.57 -2.51
C GLN A 248 18.15 1.19 -2.36
N GLU A 249 17.18 0.68 -3.11
CA GLU A 249 15.81 1.19 -3.09
C GLU A 249 15.14 1.04 -1.73
N VAL A 250 15.34 -0.09 -1.04
CA VAL A 250 14.82 -0.28 0.33
C VAL A 250 15.42 0.75 1.28
N LEU A 251 16.75 0.93 1.27
CA LEU A 251 17.41 1.86 2.18
C LEU A 251 17.04 3.32 1.89
N SER A 252 16.90 3.71 0.62
CA SER A 252 16.41 5.04 0.24
C SER A 252 14.95 5.25 0.65
N LEU A 253 14.08 4.26 0.47
CA LEU A 253 12.68 4.35 0.93
C LEU A 253 12.59 4.52 2.46
N LEU A 254 13.45 3.82 3.21
CA LEU A 254 13.55 3.97 4.66
C LEU A 254 14.12 5.33 5.07
N ASP A 255 15.09 5.88 4.33
CA ASP A 255 15.62 7.23 4.58
C ASP A 255 14.55 8.31 4.34
N HIS A 256 13.82 8.22 3.22
CA HIS A 256 12.69 9.11 2.94
C HIS A 256 11.62 9.01 4.04
N SER A 257 11.34 7.80 4.52
CA SER A 257 10.34 7.60 5.58
C SER A 257 10.74 8.28 6.89
N ARG A 258 12.03 8.26 7.24
CA ARG A 258 12.55 8.98 8.42
C ARG A 258 12.56 10.49 8.20
N TYR A 259 12.94 10.94 7.02
CA TYR A 259 12.85 12.36 6.65
C TYR A 259 11.44 12.91 6.89
N LEU A 260 10.39 12.19 6.48
CA LEU A 260 9.01 12.62 6.74
C LEU A 260 8.66 12.61 8.23
N ASP A 261 9.03 11.56 8.99
CA ASP A 261 8.76 11.50 10.45
C ASP A 261 9.47 12.62 11.21
N GLU A 262 10.70 12.97 10.81
CA GLU A 262 11.50 14.05 11.41
C GLU A 262 10.94 15.44 11.06
N ARG A 263 10.58 15.68 9.79
CA ARG A 263 10.13 16.98 9.29
C ARG A 263 8.67 17.29 9.65
N TRP A 264 7.79 16.30 9.51
CA TRP A 264 6.34 16.47 9.65
C TRP A 264 5.78 15.84 10.93
N GLY A 265 6.63 15.20 11.73
CA GLY A 265 6.23 14.56 12.99
C GLY A 265 5.53 13.21 12.80
N CYS A 266 5.29 12.79 11.56
CA CYS A 266 4.79 11.48 11.19
C CYS A 266 5.37 11.02 9.85
N GLY A 267 5.79 9.75 9.80
CA GLY A 267 6.22 9.09 8.57
C GLY A 267 5.05 8.71 7.65
N PRO A 268 5.31 7.97 6.56
CA PRO A 268 4.26 7.52 5.65
C PRO A 268 3.26 6.59 6.34
N HIS A 269 1.97 6.74 6.00
CA HIS A 269 0.91 5.84 6.43
C HIS A 269 1.08 4.44 5.80
N THR A 270 1.53 4.39 4.55
CA THR A 270 1.76 3.13 3.82
C THR A 270 3.01 3.15 2.94
N LEU A 271 3.63 1.97 2.80
CA LEU A 271 4.58 1.65 1.76
C LEU A 271 3.99 0.61 0.80
N SER A 272 4.02 0.92 -0.50
CA SER A 272 3.71 -0.02 -1.57
C SER A 272 4.98 -0.64 -2.12
N VAL A 273 4.95 -1.96 -2.33
CA VAL A 273 6.11 -2.75 -2.76
C VAL A 273 5.88 -3.47 -4.11
N PRO A 274 5.40 -2.80 -5.18
CA PRO A 274 5.16 -3.47 -6.46
C PRO A 274 6.47 -3.99 -7.08
N ARG A 275 6.48 -5.25 -7.52
CA ARG A 275 7.48 -5.73 -8.48
C ARG A 275 7.10 -5.33 -9.91
N LEU A 276 8.11 -5.09 -10.73
CA LEU A 276 7.93 -4.82 -12.15
C LEU A 276 7.34 -6.07 -12.80
N GLU A 277 6.18 -5.91 -13.44
CA GLU A 277 5.48 -6.97 -14.15
C GLU A 277 5.46 -6.66 -15.65
N PRO A 278 5.41 -7.69 -16.52
CA PRO A 278 5.23 -7.50 -17.95
C PRO A 278 4.01 -6.62 -18.27
N ALA A 279 4.19 -5.71 -19.20
CA ALA A 279 3.14 -4.77 -19.63
C ALA A 279 3.16 -4.59 -21.15
N PRO A 280 2.00 -4.64 -21.83
CA PRO A 280 1.91 -4.39 -23.26
C PRO A 280 2.47 -3.02 -23.65
N GLY A 281 3.32 -2.96 -24.67
CA GLY A 281 3.92 -1.72 -25.17
C GLY A 281 4.97 -1.07 -24.25
N ALA A 282 5.44 -1.80 -23.23
CA ALA A 282 6.47 -1.35 -22.28
C ALA A 282 7.79 -2.12 -22.44
N PRO A 283 8.80 -1.57 -23.14
CA PRO A 283 10.02 -2.31 -23.49
C PRO A 283 10.83 -2.79 -22.28
N VAL A 284 10.89 -2.03 -21.19
CA VAL A 284 11.64 -2.41 -19.97
C VAL A 284 10.92 -3.50 -19.17
N ALA A 285 9.59 -3.57 -19.27
CA ALA A 285 8.81 -4.59 -18.58
C ALA A 285 8.98 -6.00 -19.18
N ASN A 286 9.41 -6.09 -20.45
CA ASN A 286 9.66 -7.37 -21.13
C ASN A 286 11.02 -8.00 -20.76
N ALA A 287 11.94 -7.20 -20.23
CA ALA A 287 13.26 -7.64 -19.80
C ALA A 287 13.66 -6.86 -18.54
N ILE A 288 13.23 -7.36 -17.38
CA ILE A 288 13.40 -6.70 -16.09
C ILE A 288 14.91 -6.47 -15.83
N PRO A 289 15.37 -5.21 -15.68
CA PRO A 289 16.80 -4.91 -15.56
C PRO A 289 17.44 -5.43 -14.27
N HIS A 290 16.73 -5.31 -13.14
CA HIS A 290 17.21 -5.70 -11.82
C HIS A 290 16.18 -6.61 -11.14
N PRO A 291 15.98 -7.85 -11.63
CA PRO A 291 14.92 -8.72 -11.13
C PRO A 291 15.10 -9.01 -9.64
N VAL A 292 13.99 -8.97 -8.91
CA VAL A 292 13.96 -9.29 -7.47
C VAL A 292 13.37 -10.68 -7.30
N SER A 293 14.20 -11.61 -6.83
CA SER A 293 13.77 -12.99 -6.60
C SER A 293 12.74 -13.07 -5.48
N ASP A 294 11.98 -14.15 -5.47
CA ASP A 294 10.98 -14.42 -4.42
C ASP A 294 11.60 -14.47 -3.01
N ALA A 295 12.84 -14.94 -2.86
CA ALA A 295 13.55 -14.92 -1.57
C ALA A 295 13.94 -13.50 -1.15
N GLN A 296 14.46 -12.70 -2.09
CA GLN A 296 14.79 -11.29 -1.85
C GLN A 296 13.55 -10.46 -1.53
N PHE A 297 12.42 -10.76 -2.18
CA PHE A 297 11.16 -10.06 -1.95
C PHE A 297 10.57 -10.37 -0.57
N ARG A 298 10.63 -11.63 -0.12
CA ARG A 298 10.28 -11.98 1.27
C ARG A 298 11.17 -11.24 2.27
N LEU A 299 12.48 -11.23 2.04
CA LEU A 299 13.44 -10.55 2.91
C LEU A 299 13.18 -9.04 2.99
N LEU A 300 12.98 -8.36 1.86
CA LEU A 300 12.76 -6.91 1.86
C LEU A 300 11.46 -6.53 2.56
N VAL A 301 10.38 -7.30 2.39
CA VAL A 301 9.11 -7.02 3.07
C VAL A 301 9.26 -7.21 4.58
N ALA A 302 9.98 -8.24 5.01
CA ALA A 302 10.28 -8.48 6.42
C ALA A 302 11.12 -7.32 7.00
N VAL A 303 12.19 -6.90 6.32
CA VAL A 303 13.03 -5.77 6.77
C VAL A 303 12.24 -4.47 6.86
N LEU A 304 11.37 -4.18 5.89
CA LEU A 304 10.47 -3.02 5.96
C LEU A 304 9.54 -3.08 7.18
N ARG A 305 8.95 -4.25 7.46
CA ARG A 305 8.09 -4.45 8.64
C ARG A 305 8.86 -4.27 9.96
N LEU A 306 10.08 -4.79 10.06
CA LEU A 306 10.92 -4.64 11.25
C LEU A 306 11.37 -3.18 11.45
N THR A 307 11.66 -2.48 10.36
CA THR A 307 12.20 -1.12 10.40
C THR A 307 11.12 -0.07 10.65
N LEU A 308 9.96 -0.20 10.01
CA LEU A 308 8.81 0.71 10.11
C LEU A 308 7.57 -0.04 10.63
N PRO A 309 7.57 -0.42 11.93
CA PRO A 309 6.56 -1.32 12.50
C PRO A 309 5.12 -0.81 12.36
N TYR A 310 4.89 0.50 12.36
CA TYR A 310 3.56 1.11 12.32
C TYR A 310 3.08 1.51 10.93
N THR A 311 3.99 1.56 9.95
CA THR A 311 3.64 1.86 8.56
C THR A 311 3.02 0.65 7.89
N GLY A 312 1.85 0.83 7.28
CA GLY A 312 1.18 -0.25 6.55
C GLY A 312 1.99 -0.66 5.33
N ILE A 313 2.02 -1.95 5.00
CA ILE A 313 2.61 -2.45 3.75
C ILE A 313 1.48 -2.89 2.83
N ILE A 314 1.47 -2.37 1.60
CA ILE A 314 0.48 -2.64 0.55
C ILE A 314 1.06 -3.66 -0.43
N LEU A 315 0.31 -4.74 -0.68
CA LEU A 315 0.60 -5.73 -1.71
C LEU A 315 -0.51 -5.76 -2.77
N SER A 316 -0.15 -5.65 -4.04
CA SER A 316 -1.11 -5.67 -5.14
C SER A 316 -1.26 -7.08 -5.76
N THR A 317 -2.21 -7.22 -6.68
CA THR A 317 -2.44 -8.42 -7.51
C THR A 317 -1.36 -8.65 -8.59
N ARG A 318 -0.22 -7.95 -8.50
CA ARG A 318 1.00 -8.28 -9.24
C ARG A 318 1.61 -9.61 -8.80
N GLU A 319 1.35 -10.01 -7.56
CA GLU A 319 1.93 -11.21 -6.97
C GLU A 319 1.00 -12.42 -7.07
N SER A 320 1.58 -13.60 -7.25
CA SER A 320 0.86 -14.87 -7.27
C SER A 320 0.21 -15.17 -5.90
N LYS A 321 -0.83 -16.02 -5.89
CA LYS A 321 -1.47 -16.48 -4.65
C LYS A 321 -0.45 -16.96 -3.60
N GLN A 322 0.50 -17.80 -4.00
CA GLN A 322 1.49 -18.36 -3.07
C GLN A 322 2.35 -17.26 -2.42
N MET A 323 2.84 -16.31 -3.21
CA MET A 323 3.64 -15.21 -2.69
C MET A 323 2.81 -14.31 -1.76
N ARG A 324 1.56 -14.04 -2.13
CA ARG A 324 0.64 -13.26 -1.29
C ARG A 324 0.39 -13.92 0.06
N ASP A 325 0.10 -15.22 0.07
CA ASP A 325 -0.15 -15.99 1.30
C ASP A 325 1.07 -15.96 2.24
N ASP A 326 2.28 -16.06 1.69
CA ASP A 326 3.52 -15.95 2.45
C ASP A 326 3.68 -14.54 3.05
N LEU A 327 3.53 -13.49 2.24
CA LEU A 327 3.76 -12.11 2.68
C LEU A 327 2.70 -11.58 3.64
N PHE A 328 1.49 -12.15 3.64
CA PHE A 328 0.48 -11.90 4.66
C PHE A 328 0.93 -12.34 6.06
N ARG A 329 1.86 -13.29 6.16
CA ARG A 329 2.46 -13.69 7.44
C ARG A 329 3.57 -12.72 7.87
N TYR A 330 4.39 -12.25 6.93
CA TYR A 330 5.66 -11.60 7.25
C TYR A 330 5.68 -10.07 7.22
N GLY A 331 4.63 -9.39 6.75
CA GLY A 331 4.60 -7.94 6.89
C GLY A 331 3.44 -7.19 6.27
N VAL A 332 2.77 -7.75 5.27
CA VAL A 332 1.70 -7.07 4.54
C VAL A 332 0.51 -6.82 5.45
N SER A 333 -0.05 -5.60 5.38
CA SER A 333 -1.21 -5.20 6.20
C SER A 333 -2.42 -4.80 5.37
N GLN A 334 -2.21 -4.48 4.09
CA GLN A 334 -3.28 -4.18 3.15
C GLN A 334 -3.01 -4.86 1.81
N ALA A 335 -4.06 -5.30 1.13
CA ALA A 335 -3.90 -5.89 -0.19
C ALA A 335 -5.08 -5.57 -1.11
N SER A 336 -4.80 -5.47 -2.42
CA SER A 336 -5.87 -5.36 -3.41
C SER A 336 -6.47 -6.74 -3.72
N ALA A 337 -7.77 -6.84 -3.92
CA ALA A 337 -8.44 -8.11 -4.23
C ALA A 337 -9.52 -7.88 -5.29
N GLY A 338 -9.77 -8.89 -6.14
CA GLY A 338 -10.70 -8.75 -7.27
C GLY A 338 -10.28 -7.70 -8.31
N SER A 339 -9.00 -7.31 -8.33
CA SER A 339 -8.54 -6.11 -9.05
C SER A 339 -8.77 -6.17 -10.57
N ARG A 340 -8.98 -4.99 -11.15
CA ARG A 340 -8.90 -4.72 -12.59
C ARG A 340 -7.89 -3.59 -12.83
N THR A 341 -7.03 -3.76 -13.82
CA THR A 341 -5.94 -2.83 -14.15
C THR A 341 -6.21 -2.00 -15.41
N THR A 342 -7.49 -1.93 -15.79
CA THR A 342 -8.02 -1.25 -16.97
C THR A 342 -9.09 -0.24 -16.53
N PRO A 343 -9.17 0.95 -17.13
CA PRO A 343 -10.34 1.81 -16.96
C PRO A 343 -11.61 1.13 -17.50
N GLY A 344 -12.68 1.08 -16.71
CA GLY A 344 -13.93 0.43 -17.12
C GLY A 344 -13.87 -1.09 -17.03
N GLY A 345 -13.06 -1.65 -16.13
CA GLY A 345 -12.79 -3.08 -16.04
C GLY A 345 -13.73 -3.88 -15.12
N TYR A 346 -14.56 -3.21 -14.31
CA TYR A 346 -15.41 -3.87 -13.31
C TYR A 346 -16.86 -4.08 -13.76
N SER A 347 -17.39 -3.24 -14.66
CA SER A 347 -18.74 -3.35 -15.18
C SER A 347 -18.86 -4.48 -16.23
N GLU A 348 -20.07 -5.04 -16.37
CA GLU A 348 -20.34 -6.21 -17.23
C GLU A 348 -20.20 -5.92 -18.73
N GLU A 349 -20.22 -4.64 -19.15
CA GLU A 349 -19.99 -4.22 -20.54
C GLU A 349 -18.50 -4.19 -20.93
N ALA A 350 -17.59 -4.53 -20.01
CA ALA A 350 -16.15 -4.57 -20.24
C ALA A 350 -15.79 -5.74 -21.18
N GLY A 351 -15.77 -5.45 -22.48
CA GLY A 351 -15.19 -6.33 -23.50
C GLY A 351 -13.79 -6.79 -23.08
N SER A 352 -13.61 -8.10 -23.06
CA SER A 352 -12.38 -8.79 -22.67
C SER A 352 -11.23 -8.48 -23.62
N GLU A 353 -10.50 -7.39 -23.42
CA GLU A 353 -9.23 -7.19 -24.11
C GLU A 353 -8.12 -6.71 -23.17
N PHE A 354 -7.05 -7.52 -23.09
CA PHE A 354 -5.79 -7.21 -22.40
C PHE A 354 -5.10 -5.92 -22.92
N THR A 355 -5.54 -5.39 -24.05
CA THR A 355 -4.94 -4.27 -24.80
C THR A 355 -5.00 -2.93 -24.05
N HIS A 356 -5.66 -2.86 -22.88
CA HIS A 356 -5.83 -1.62 -22.11
C HIS A 356 -5.22 -1.66 -20.70
N SER A 357 -4.56 -2.76 -20.31
CA SER A 357 -4.08 -2.95 -18.95
C SER A 357 -2.76 -2.19 -18.68
N GLN A 358 -2.60 -1.68 -17.45
CA GLN A 358 -1.34 -1.02 -17.05
C GLN A 358 -0.18 -2.02 -16.93
N PHE A 359 -0.49 -3.23 -16.45
CA PHE A 359 0.42 -4.35 -16.23
C PHE A 359 -0.38 -5.67 -16.14
N SER A 360 0.33 -6.79 -16.29
CA SER A 360 -0.25 -8.13 -16.20
C SER A 360 -0.54 -8.52 -14.74
N LEU A 361 -1.75 -9.04 -14.48
CA LEU A 361 -2.09 -9.57 -13.17
C LEU A 361 -1.48 -10.97 -12.99
N ALA A 362 -1.07 -11.29 -11.76
CA ALA A 362 -0.71 -12.65 -11.37
C ALA A 362 -1.77 -13.32 -10.47
N ASP A 363 -2.69 -12.53 -9.92
CA ASP A 363 -3.82 -13.00 -9.14
C ASP A 363 -5.14 -12.48 -9.73
N HIS A 364 -5.89 -13.40 -10.34
CA HIS A 364 -7.15 -13.15 -11.03
C HIS A 364 -8.39 -13.53 -10.20
N ARG A 365 -8.19 -14.00 -8.97
CA ARG A 365 -9.27 -14.43 -8.08
C ARG A 365 -10.22 -13.26 -7.78
N THR A 366 -11.49 -13.60 -7.67
CA THR A 366 -12.54 -12.70 -7.19
C THR A 366 -12.30 -12.29 -5.74
N LEU A 367 -12.96 -11.22 -5.29
CA LEU A 367 -12.91 -10.83 -3.88
C LEU A 367 -13.37 -11.97 -2.96
N HIS A 368 -14.43 -12.70 -3.34
CA HIS A 368 -14.97 -13.82 -2.58
C HIS A 368 -13.94 -14.93 -2.38
N GLU A 369 -13.24 -15.35 -3.44
CA GLU A 369 -12.18 -16.38 -3.35
C GLU A 369 -11.01 -15.92 -2.47
N VAL A 370 -10.57 -14.67 -2.61
CA VAL A 370 -9.50 -14.11 -1.77
C VAL A 370 -9.90 -14.08 -0.29
N VAL A 371 -11.12 -13.63 0.00
CA VAL A 371 -11.69 -13.61 1.37
C VAL A 371 -11.77 -15.04 1.92
N SER A 372 -12.27 -15.98 1.12
CA SER A 372 -12.39 -17.39 1.48
C SER A 372 -11.03 -17.99 1.85
N ASP A 373 -10.01 -17.82 1.02
CA ASP A 373 -8.66 -18.33 1.26
C ASP A 373 -7.99 -17.65 2.48
N MET A 374 -8.22 -16.35 2.69
CA MET A 374 -7.73 -15.65 3.87
C MET A 374 -8.28 -16.26 5.17
N VAL A 375 -9.57 -16.57 5.20
CA VAL A 375 -10.22 -17.19 6.37
C VAL A 375 -9.65 -18.58 6.64
N ASP A 376 -9.40 -19.37 5.59
CA ASP A 376 -8.76 -20.70 5.73
C ASP A 376 -7.32 -20.58 6.27
N GLY A 377 -6.62 -19.49 5.91
CA GLY A 377 -5.32 -19.12 6.47
C GLY A 377 -5.36 -18.48 7.86
N GLY A 378 -6.55 -18.34 8.46
CA GLY A 378 -6.74 -17.71 9.77
C GLY A 378 -6.61 -16.18 9.78
N PHE A 379 -6.58 -15.54 8.62
CA PHE A 379 -6.59 -14.08 8.49
C PHE A 379 -8.01 -13.53 8.52
N VAL A 380 -8.14 -12.28 8.99
CA VAL A 380 -9.40 -11.54 9.05
C VAL A 380 -9.42 -10.49 7.93
N PRO A 381 -10.20 -10.72 6.85
CA PRO A 381 -10.45 -9.70 5.84
C PRO A 381 -11.14 -8.50 6.48
N SER A 382 -10.65 -7.29 6.20
CA SER A 382 -11.21 -6.08 6.81
C SER A 382 -11.47 -5.00 5.77
N PHE A 383 -12.67 -4.42 5.86
CA PHE A 383 -13.11 -3.28 5.06
C PHE A 383 -13.20 -2.01 5.93
N CYS A 384 -12.53 -2.02 7.08
CA CYS A 384 -12.59 -0.99 8.09
C CYS A 384 -12.09 0.38 7.58
N THR A 385 -12.82 1.43 7.97
CA THR A 385 -12.45 2.84 7.78
C THR A 385 -12.59 3.65 9.08
N GLY A 386 -12.63 2.96 10.23
CA GLY A 386 -12.94 3.56 11.53
C GLY A 386 -11.94 4.63 12.02
N CYS A 387 -10.66 4.54 11.63
CA CYS A 387 -9.68 5.59 11.94
C CYS A 387 -10.05 6.90 11.25
N TYR A 388 -10.34 6.85 9.95
CA TYR A 388 -10.70 8.01 9.14
C TYR A 388 -11.97 8.71 9.66
N ARG A 389 -13.03 7.94 9.95
CA ARG A 389 -14.29 8.48 10.51
C ARG A 389 -14.14 9.16 11.87
N LYS A 390 -13.06 8.86 12.60
CA LYS A 390 -12.78 9.38 13.94
C LYS A 390 -11.66 10.42 13.94
N GLY A 391 -11.23 10.88 12.75
CA GLY A 391 -10.14 11.86 12.62
C GLY A 391 -8.77 11.33 13.03
N ARG A 392 -8.58 10.01 13.09
CA ARG A 392 -7.30 9.39 13.46
C ARG A 392 -6.42 9.24 12.20
N THR A 393 -5.77 10.32 11.81
CA THR A 393 -4.90 10.45 10.64
C THR A 393 -3.55 11.05 11.05
N GLY A 394 -2.50 10.86 10.23
CA GLY A 394 -1.17 11.42 10.51
C GLY A 394 -0.63 11.13 11.92
N ALA A 395 -0.23 12.18 12.64
CA ALA A 395 0.32 12.08 13.99
C ALA A 395 -0.65 11.46 15.00
N ASP A 396 -1.94 11.78 14.94
CA ASP A 396 -2.95 11.23 15.86
C ASP A 396 -3.12 9.71 15.70
N PHE A 397 -2.97 9.21 14.47
CA PHE A 397 -2.90 7.77 14.22
C PHE A 397 -1.64 7.17 14.86
N MET A 398 -0.49 7.83 14.70
CA MET A 398 0.80 7.34 15.21
C MET A 398 0.88 7.34 16.73
N ASP A 399 0.23 8.28 17.42
CA ASP A 399 0.16 8.32 18.89
C ASP A 399 -0.60 7.13 19.47
N LEU A 400 -1.52 6.55 18.70
CA LEU A 400 -2.21 5.29 19.07
C LEU A 400 -1.44 4.06 18.60
N ALA A 401 -0.76 4.15 17.46
CA ALA A 401 -0.02 3.03 16.89
C ALA A 401 1.25 2.74 17.69
N LYS A 402 2.09 3.75 17.93
CA LYS A 402 3.44 3.64 18.56
C LYS A 402 3.43 2.96 19.95
N PRO A 403 2.40 3.12 20.81
CA PRO A 403 2.32 2.40 22.08
C PRO A 403 1.64 1.02 21.98
N GLY A 404 1.29 0.54 20.77
CA GLY A 404 0.59 -0.72 20.55
C GLY A 404 -0.94 -0.66 20.78
N LEU A 405 -1.48 0.48 21.21
CA LEU A 405 -2.90 0.64 21.57
C LEU A 405 -3.85 0.45 20.38
N ILE A 406 -3.36 0.68 19.16
CA ILE A 406 -4.15 0.61 17.93
C ILE A 406 -4.79 -0.77 17.72
N LYS A 407 -4.16 -1.86 18.19
CA LYS A 407 -4.68 -3.24 18.07
C LYS A 407 -6.03 -3.40 18.79
N SER A 408 -6.19 -2.76 19.95
CA SER A 408 -7.44 -2.78 20.74
C SER A 408 -8.64 -2.14 20.03
N TYR A 409 -8.39 -1.30 19.01
CA TYR A 409 -9.42 -0.68 18.18
C TYR A 409 -9.58 -1.41 16.84
N CYS A 410 -8.47 -1.76 16.22
CA CYS A 410 -8.50 -2.27 14.86
C CYS A 410 -8.95 -3.72 14.77
N LEU A 411 -8.75 -4.55 15.81
CA LEU A 411 -9.31 -5.91 15.81
C LEU A 411 -10.85 -5.89 15.88
N PRO A 412 -11.51 -5.22 16.86
CA PRO A 412 -12.98 -5.12 16.87
C PRO A 412 -13.55 -4.56 15.57
N ASN A 413 -13.03 -3.42 15.10
CA ASN A 413 -13.50 -2.82 13.85
C ASN A 413 -13.27 -3.73 12.63
N GLY A 414 -12.18 -4.51 12.65
CA GLY A 414 -11.88 -5.48 11.61
C GLY A 414 -12.93 -6.58 11.55
N LEU A 415 -13.23 -7.19 12.70
CA LEU A 415 -14.23 -8.25 12.83
C LEU A 415 -15.65 -7.75 12.52
N THR A 416 -16.02 -6.54 12.95
CA THR A 416 -17.31 -5.94 12.57
C THR A 416 -17.41 -5.73 11.06
N SER A 417 -16.38 -5.14 10.43
CA SER A 417 -16.39 -4.97 8.96
C SER A 417 -16.37 -6.29 8.20
N PHE A 418 -15.87 -7.36 8.82
CA PHE A 418 -15.89 -8.69 8.25
C PHE A 418 -17.27 -9.34 8.39
N ALA A 419 -17.91 -9.22 9.55
CA ALA A 419 -19.29 -9.67 9.77
C ALA A 419 -20.26 -8.99 8.80
N GLU A 420 -20.14 -7.67 8.58
CA GLU A 420 -20.87 -6.96 7.52
C GLU A 420 -20.69 -7.65 6.16
N TYR A 421 -19.45 -8.01 5.81
CA TYR A 421 -19.19 -8.68 4.54
C TYR A 421 -19.83 -10.08 4.47
N LEU A 422 -19.78 -10.84 5.57
CA LEU A 422 -20.36 -12.18 5.65
C LEU A 422 -21.88 -12.16 5.48
N GLU A 423 -22.55 -11.16 6.05
CA GLU A 423 -24.00 -11.04 5.94
C GLU A 423 -24.44 -10.57 4.54
N ASP A 424 -23.75 -9.59 3.98
CA ASP A 424 -24.17 -8.94 2.74
C ASP A 424 -23.73 -9.67 1.46
N TYR A 425 -22.60 -10.40 1.49
CA TYR A 425 -21.93 -10.86 0.26
C TYR A 425 -21.45 -12.33 0.27
N ALA A 426 -21.34 -12.98 1.43
CA ALA A 426 -20.80 -14.34 1.50
C ALA A 426 -21.85 -15.41 1.22
N ASP A 427 -21.40 -16.53 0.64
CA ASP A 427 -22.20 -17.76 0.61
C ASP A 427 -22.25 -18.45 1.98
N ASP A 428 -23.12 -19.46 2.13
CA ASP A 428 -23.29 -20.21 3.39
C ASP A 428 -22.00 -20.86 3.89
N GLY A 429 -21.15 -21.31 2.96
CA GLY A 429 -19.88 -21.95 3.27
C GLY A 429 -18.91 -20.97 3.92
N LEU A 430 -18.71 -19.82 3.28
CA LEU A 430 -17.88 -18.73 3.76
C LEU A 430 -18.44 -18.13 5.06
N LYS A 431 -19.76 -17.93 5.14
CA LYS A 431 -20.42 -17.45 6.37
C LYS A 431 -20.10 -18.36 7.55
N LYS A 432 -20.26 -19.67 7.40
CA LYS A 432 -19.97 -20.66 8.46
C LYS A 432 -18.53 -20.58 8.96
N LYS A 433 -17.54 -20.62 8.06
CA LYS A 433 -16.12 -20.57 8.47
C LYS A 433 -15.70 -19.19 8.97
N GLY A 434 -16.28 -18.12 8.42
CA GLY A 434 -16.05 -16.75 8.86
C GLY A 434 -16.48 -16.51 10.30
N TYR A 435 -17.70 -16.91 10.67
CA TYR A 435 -18.16 -16.79 12.05
C TYR A 435 -17.42 -17.72 13.03
N ALA A 436 -16.99 -18.91 12.57
CA ALA A 436 -16.11 -19.77 13.37
C ALA A 436 -14.75 -19.09 13.68
N LEU A 437 -14.15 -18.40 12.69
CA LEU A 437 -12.94 -17.60 12.91
C LEU A 437 -13.19 -16.43 13.86
N ILE A 438 -14.29 -15.68 13.69
CA ILE A 438 -14.67 -14.59 14.60
C ILE A 438 -14.79 -15.11 16.05
N GLY A 439 -15.48 -16.24 16.26
CA GLY A 439 -15.63 -16.86 17.57
C GLY A 439 -14.29 -17.27 18.18
N THR A 440 -13.40 -17.86 17.38
CA THR A 440 -12.04 -18.23 17.81
C THR A 440 -11.25 -17.01 18.27
N LEU A 441 -11.25 -15.92 17.49
CA LEU A 441 -10.50 -14.71 17.82
C LEU A 441 -11.08 -13.96 19.02
N LYS A 442 -12.40 -13.97 19.18
CA LYS A 442 -13.06 -13.45 20.38
C LYS A 442 -12.62 -14.23 21.63
N ALA A 443 -12.52 -15.55 21.54
CA ALA A 443 -12.06 -16.40 22.65
C ALA A 443 -10.56 -16.22 22.97
N GLU A 444 -9.72 -15.99 21.95
CA GLU A 444 -8.29 -15.68 22.12
C GLU A 444 -8.04 -14.27 22.73
N THR A 445 -9.03 -13.37 22.68
CA THR A 445 -8.88 -11.99 23.17
C THR A 445 -8.93 -11.94 24.69
N LEU A 446 -7.81 -11.60 25.32
CA LEU A 446 -7.69 -11.59 26.79
C LEU A 446 -8.43 -10.42 27.46
N GLU A 447 -8.41 -9.23 26.85
CA GLU A 447 -9.01 -8.03 27.43
C GLU A 447 -10.54 -8.01 27.30
N ASP A 448 -11.24 -7.95 28.44
CA ASP A 448 -12.71 -7.89 28.49
C ASP A 448 -13.30 -6.73 27.68
N SER A 449 -12.73 -5.54 27.83
CA SER A 449 -13.19 -4.34 27.11
C SER A 449 -13.07 -4.48 25.58
N VAL A 450 -12.13 -5.29 25.09
CA VAL A 450 -11.99 -5.57 23.65
C VAL A 450 -13.01 -6.63 23.24
N ARG A 451 -13.22 -7.68 24.04
CA ARG A 451 -14.25 -8.71 23.80
C ARG A 451 -15.66 -8.12 23.73
N GLU A 452 -16.00 -7.22 24.65
CA GLU A 452 -17.31 -6.53 24.65
C GLU A 452 -17.50 -5.68 23.39
N ARG A 453 -16.45 -4.99 22.92
CA ARG A 453 -16.50 -4.23 21.66
C ARG A 453 -16.68 -5.14 20.44
N ILE A 454 -16.01 -6.30 20.42
CA ILE A 454 -16.22 -7.32 19.38
C ILE A 454 -17.67 -7.77 19.40
N GLU A 455 -18.21 -8.11 20.56
CA GLU A 455 -19.59 -8.61 20.67
C GLU A 455 -20.61 -7.57 20.23
N ALA A 456 -20.50 -6.35 20.75
CA ALA A 456 -21.39 -5.26 20.40
C ALA A 456 -21.34 -4.95 18.90
N GLY A 457 -20.15 -5.00 18.30
CA GLY A 457 -19.97 -4.74 16.88
C GLY A 457 -20.49 -5.86 15.98
N VAL A 458 -20.23 -7.13 16.33
CA VAL A 458 -20.63 -8.29 15.52
C VAL A 458 -22.12 -8.61 15.67
N SER A 459 -22.69 -8.49 16.88
CA SER A 459 -24.12 -8.77 17.12
C SER A 459 -25.04 -7.66 16.62
N GLY A 460 -24.47 -6.49 16.30
CA GLY A 460 -25.20 -5.36 15.71
C GLY A 460 -25.28 -5.40 14.19
N ILE A 461 -24.62 -6.38 13.55
CA ILE A 461 -24.81 -6.75 12.14
C ILE A 461 -25.87 -7.84 12.12
#